data_AF-A0A958TC74-F1
#
_entry.id   AF-A0A958TC74-F1
#
_cell.length_a   1.000
_cell.length_b   1.000
_cell.length_c   1.000
_cell.angle_alpha   90.00
_cell.angle_beta   90.00
_cell.angle_gamma   90.00
#
_symmetry.space_group_name_H-M   'P 1'
#
loop_
_entity.id
_entity.type
_entity.pdbx_description
1 polymer ?
#
loop_
_entity_poly.entity_id
_entity_poly.type
_entity_poly.pdbx_seq_one_letter_code
_entity_poly.pdbx_strand_id
1 'polypeptide(L)'
;MASILGMLPFLFTYFLKTEVEISYDRLLYNEAFAARIPDFFSSPYLFMKKWLSPKFLFFALPFVFYLFVGFWKRGIHQKRALTLMVLLFFIVLLPNVSAYLESLINKTFGLNFRMAFQLIRIQKLAILIPYFSIGFLILTLLEMKPILKRMFPFLLGTYILVALASSSYVISNVPFFSDDITKGIFPNFKGIFLGTTFQKTDFDLMSDYIQKNTPPESIFFGNYMLRSAAKRSVVLDNKGASILIEGNPKGLITWFQHKKVLKQLPAMEKVKYLKEMGVSYILTKGNGFAFLNPTKEIGTLKLYALP
;
A
#
# COMPACT_ATOMS: atom_id res chain seq x y z
N MET A 1 -30.28 -2.06 -6.01
CA MET A 1 -30.44 -0.70 -6.58
C MET A 1 -29.57 0.34 -5.89
N ALA A 2 -29.60 0.46 -4.55
CA ALA A 2 -28.79 1.46 -3.82
C ALA A 2 -27.28 1.38 -4.11
N SER A 3 -26.71 0.18 -4.24
CA SER A 3 -25.28 -0.03 -4.51
C SER A 3 -24.84 0.44 -5.91
N ILE A 4 -25.74 0.35 -6.90
CA ILE A 4 -25.48 0.78 -8.29
C ILE A 4 -25.56 2.31 -8.38
N LEU A 5 -26.55 2.91 -7.71
CA LEU A 5 -26.68 4.36 -7.60
C LEU A 5 -25.50 4.99 -6.84
N GLY A 6 -24.95 4.31 -5.83
CA GLY A 6 -23.77 4.76 -5.10
C GLY A 6 -22.46 4.67 -5.90
N MET A 7 -22.35 3.74 -6.84
CA MET A 7 -21.17 3.59 -7.72
C MET A 7 -21.20 4.51 -8.95
N LEU A 8 -22.37 5.03 -9.31
CA LEU A 8 -22.60 5.83 -10.51
C LEU A 8 -21.71 7.09 -10.61
N PRO A 9 -21.52 7.88 -9.52
CA PRO A 9 -20.60 9.03 -9.55
C PRO A 9 -19.15 8.64 -9.86
N PHE A 10 -18.72 7.47 -9.37
CA PHE A 10 -17.37 6.95 -9.60
C PHE A 10 -17.20 6.49 -11.05
N LEU A 11 -18.19 5.75 -11.58
CA LEU A 11 -18.18 5.32 -12.99
C LEU A 11 -18.19 6.53 -13.92
N PHE A 12 -19.02 7.53 -13.65
CA PHE A 12 -19.10 8.75 -14.44
C PHE A 12 -17.79 9.54 -14.41
N THR A 13 -17.19 9.70 -13.22
CA THR A 13 -15.88 10.36 -13.08
C THR A 13 -14.77 9.59 -13.78
N TYR A 14 -14.80 8.26 -13.73
CA TYR A 14 -13.82 7.40 -14.39
C TYR A 14 -13.87 7.63 -15.90
N PHE A 15 -15.01 7.42 -16.55
CA PHE A 15 -15.14 7.59 -18.00
C PHE A 15 -14.86 9.01 -18.48
N LEU A 16 -15.14 10.04 -17.67
CA LEU A 16 -14.83 11.43 -18.02
C LEU A 16 -13.34 11.78 -17.90
N LYS A 17 -12.60 11.17 -16.96
CA LYS A 17 -11.21 11.54 -16.65
C LYS A 17 -10.17 10.58 -17.21
N THR A 18 -10.56 9.39 -17.66
CA THR A 18 -9.66 8.47 -18.33
C THR A 18 -9.63 8.74 -19.82
N GLU A 19 -8.45 9.01 -20.37
CA GLU A 19 -8.24 8.98 -21.82
C GLU A 19 -8.34 7.53 -22.29
N VAL A 20 -9.52 7.15 -22.77
CA VAL A 20 -9.81 5.79 -23.28
C VAL A 20 -9.14 5.56 -24.65
N GLU A 21 -8.96 6.65 -25.41
CA GLU A 21 -8.33 6.63 -26.73
C GLU A 21 -6.79 6.65 -26.60
N ILE A 22 -6.11 5.72 -27.29
CA ILE A 22 -4.64 5.66 -27.27
C ILE A 22 -4.08 6.80 -28.11
N SER A 23 -3.79 7.93 -27.47
CA SER A 23 -3.03 9.03 -28.04
C SER A 23 -1.51 8.94 -27.77
N TYR A 24 -1.03 7.81 -27.25
CA TYR A 24 0.32 7.63 -26.70
C TYR A 24 0.94 6.27 -27.05
N ASP A 25 2.27 6.15 -26.99
CA ASP A 25 2.99 4.90 -27.27
C ASP A 25 2.68 3.83 -26.19
N ARG A 26 2.04 2.74 -26.62
CA ARG A 26 1.62 1.62 -25.75
C ARG A 26 2.82 0.87 -25.15
N LEU A 27 3.91 0.72 -25.89
CA LEU A 27 5.09 -0.01 -25.42
C LEU A 27 5.78 0.78 -24.32
N LEU A 28 6.03 2.07 -24.55
CA LEU A 28 6.61 2.96 -23.56
C LEU A 28 5.73 3.09 -22.31
N TYR A 29 4.40 3.15 -22.49
CA TYR A 29 3.47 3.17 -21.37
C TYR A 29 3.52 1.87 -20.54
N ASN A 30 3.61 0.70 -21.19
CA ASN A 30 3.72 -0.59 -20.51
C ASN A 30 5.00 -0.68 -19.66
N GLU A 31 6.13 -0.26 -20.23
CA GLU A 31 7.40 -0.21 -19.49
C GLU A 31 7.32 0.76 -18.31
N ALA A 32 6.75 1.95 -18.53
CA ALA A 32 6.54 2.95 -17.49
C ALA A 32 5.61 2.44 -16.37
N PHE A 33 4.58 1.69 -16.72
CA PHE A 33 3.64 1.07 -15.80
C PHE A 33 4.32 -0.01 -14.96
N ALA A 34 5.05 -0.95 -15.58
CA ALA A 34 5.78 -2.01 -14.89
C ALA A 34 6.89 -1.46 -13.98
N ALA A 35 7.55 -0.38 -14.38
CA ALA A 35 8.56 0.30 -13.55
C ALA A 35 7.98 0.95 -12.28
N ARG A 36 6.65 1.10 -12.20
CA ARG A 36 5.96 1.76 -11.09
C ARG A 36 5.08 0.83 -10.28
N ILE A 37 4.30 -0.02 -10.94
CA ILE A 37 3.41 -0.99 -10.31
C ILE A 37 4.08 -2.35 -10.41
N PRO A 38 4.28 -3.06 -9.28
CA PRO A 38 4.85 -4.39 -9.31
C PRO A 38 4.06 -5.36 -10.20
N ASP A 39 4.78 -6.23 -10.91
CA ASP A 39 4.22 -7.15 -11.90
C ASP A 39 3.17 -8.14 -11.34
N PHE A 40 3.18 -8.36 -10.02
CA PHE A 40 2.17 -9.20 -9.39
C PHE A 40 0.77 -8.56 -9.38
N PHE A 41 0.62 -7.26 -9.65
CA PHE A 41 -0.69 -6.62 -9.83
C PHE A 41 -1.18 -6.67 -11.28
N SER A 42 -0.30 -6.92 -12.25
CA SER A 42 -0.67 -7.12 -13.65
C SER A 42 -0.86 -8.61 -14.00
N SER A 43 -0.38 -9.52 -13.15
CA SER A 43 -0.52 -10.97 -13.33
C SER A 43 -1.34 -11.62 -12.20
N PRO A 44 -2.62 -11.98 -12.47
CA PRO A 44 -3.49 -12.64 -11.48
C PRO A 44 -2.83 -13.88 -10.85
N TYR A 45 -2.10 -14.66 -11.65
CA TYR A 45 -1.41 -15.87 -11.20
C TYR A 45 -0.33 -15.58 -10.13
N LEU A 46 0.53 -14.58 -10.34
CA LEU A 46 1.57 -14.24 -9.36
C LEU A 46 0.95 -13.69 -8.07
N PHE A 47 -0.18 -12.98 -8.16
CA PHE A 47 -0.93 -12.54 -6.99
C PHE A 47 -1.48 -13.71 -6.19
N MET A 48 -2.11 -14.69 -6.87
CA MET A 48 -2.63 -15.90 -6.24
C MET A 48 -1.54 -16.71 -5.55
N LYS A 49 -0.34 -16.79 -6.14
CA LYS A 49 0.81 -17.46 -5.50
C LYS A 49 1.20 -16.81 -4.16
N LYS A 50 0.97 -15.50 -3.97
CA LYS A 50 1.24 -14.86 -2.67
C LYS A 50 0.31 -15.33 -1.56
N TRP A 51 -0.95 -15.67 -1.88
CA TRP A 51 -1.91 -16.20 -0.91
C TRP A 51 -1.50 -17.58 -0.37
N LEU A 52 -0.62 -18.30 -1.07
CA LEU A 52 -0.06 -19.56 -0.60
C LEU A 52 1.13 -19.37 0.36
N SER A 53 1.53 -18.14 0.67
CA SER A 53 2.61 -17.93 1.64
C SER A 53 2.17 -18.28 3.07
N PRO A 54 3.08 -18.75 3.94
CA PRO A 54 2.75 -19.21 5.29
C PRO A 54 1.95 -18.19 6.12
N LYS A 55 2.23 -16.90 5.92
CA LYS A 55 1.53 -15.80 6.62
C LYS A 55 0.02 -15.82 6.34
N PHE A 56 -0.40 -16.05 5.10
CA PHE A 56 -1.83 -16.09 4.76
C PHE A 56 -2.47 -17.45 5.07
N LEU A 57 -1.70 -18.55 4.98
CA LEU A 57 -2.17 -19.87 5.38
C LEU A 57 -2.54 -19.91 6.87
N PHE A 58 -1.79 -19.21 7.73
CA PHE A 58 -2.14 -19.04 9.14
C PHE A 58 -3.54 -18.44 9.32
N PHE A 59 -3.89 -17.40 8.55
CA PHE A 59 -5.22 -16.79 8.59
C PHE A 59 -6.29 -17.66 7.88
N ALA A 60 -5.92 -18.51 6.93
CA ALA A 60 -6.87 -19.43 6.30
C ALA A 60 -7.38 -20.51 7.28
N LEU A 61 -6.56 -20.92 8.25
CA LEU A 61 -6.91 -21.97 9.21
C LEU A 61 -8.20 -21.68 10.02
N PRO A 62 -8.37 -20.51 10.67
CA PRO A 62 -9.62 -20.16 11.34
C PRO A 62 -10.85 -20.20 10.44
N PHE A 63 -10.71 -19.78 9.18
CA PHE A 63 -11.82 -19.83 8.23
C PHE A 63 -12.22 -21.27 7.91
N VAL A 64 -11.25 -22.13 7.60
CA VAL A 64 -11.49 -23.56 7.35
C VAL A 64 -12.12 -24.24 8.56
N PHE A 65 -11.61 -23.95 9.77
CA PHE A 65 -12.18 -24.50 11.01
C PHE A 65 -13.62 -24.02 11.23
N TYR A 66 -13.91 -22.75 10.98
CA TYR A 66 -15.28 -22.23 11.10
C TYR A 66 -16.23 -22.86 10.07
N LEU A 67 -15.78 -23.14 8.84
CA LEU A 67 -16.58 -23.87 7.87
C LEU A 67 -16.97 -25.24 8.42
N PHE A 68 -16.01 -26.02 8.94
CA PHE A 68 -16.29 -27.34 9.54
C PHE A 68 -17.32 -27.24 10.68
N VAL A 69 -17.12 -26.31 11.62
CA VAL A 69 -18.05 -26.10 12.74
C VAL A 69 -19.44 -25.68 12.24
N GLY A 70 -19.50 -24.79 11.25
CA GLY A 70 -20.74 -24.32 10.64
C GLY A 70 -21.55 -25.44 10.00
N PHE A 71 -20.90 -26.34 9.27
CA PHE A 71 -21.54 -27.52 8.66
C PHE A 71 -21.97 -28.56 9.71
N TRP A 72 -21.21 -28.72 10.79
CA TRP A 72 -21.56 -29.63 11.89
C TRP A 72 -22.79 -29.16 12.67
N LYS A 73 -22.81 -27.90 13.09
CA LYS A 73 -23.86 -27.32 13.93
C LYS A 73 -25.19 -27.09 13.20
N ARG A 74 -25.14 -26.93 11.87
CA ARG A 74 -26.29 -26.59 11.00
C ARG A 74 -27.02 -25.31 11.45
N GLY A 75 -28.05 -24.90 10.72
CA GLY A 75 -28.86 -23.71 11.05
C GLY A 75 -28.14 -22.38 10.82
N ILE A 76 -28.12 -21.50 11.83
CA ILE A 76 -27.60 -20.12 11.68
C ILE A 76 -26.09 -20.10 11.42
N HIS A 77 -25.32 -20.99 12.05
CA HIS A 77 -23.86 -21.06 11.85
C HIS A 77 -23.49 -21.52 10.44
N GLN A 78 -24.25 -22.46 9.88
CA GLN A 78 -24.09 -22.90 8.49
C GLN A 78 -24.35 -21.76 7.50
N LYS A 79 -25.43 -20.99 7.70
CA LYS A 79 -25.74 -19.83 6.86
C LYS A 79 -24.59 -18.81 6.90
N ARG A 80 -24.11 -18.46 8.10
CA ARG A 80 -22.98 -17.52 8.28
C ARG A 80 -21.69 -18.02 7.63
N ALA A 81 -21.35 -19.29 7.82
CA ALA A 81 -20.17 -19.92 7.22
C ALA A 81 -20.24 -19.91 5.69
N LEU A 82 -21.42 -20.23 5.13
CA LEU A 82 -21.66 -20.19 3.69
C LEU A 82 -21.62 -18.76 3.13
N THR A 83 -22.16 -17.77 3.85
CA THR A 83 -22.03 -16.36 3.46
C THR A 83 -20.57 -15.93 3.39
N LEU A 84 -19.75 -16.28 4.39
CA LEU A 84 -18.31 -15.96 4.37
C LEU A 84 -17.57 -16.65 3.21
N MET A 85 -17.92 -17.90 2.92
CA MET A 85 -17.37 -18.64 1.77
C MET A 85 -17.72 -17.97 0.44
N VAL A 86 -18.98 -17.60 0.26
CA VAL A 86 -19.46 -16.89 -0.95
C VAL A 86 -18.76 -15.54 -1.10
N LEU A 87 -18.62 -14.78 0.00
CA LEU A 87 -17.89 -13.50 -0.03
C LEU A 87 -16.42 -13.69 -0.40
N LEU A 88 -15.72 -14.67 0.20
CA LEU A 88 -14.34 -14.98 -0.15
C LEU A 88 -14.22 -15.36 -1.63
N PHE A 89 -15.13 -16.19 -2.12
CA PHE A 89 -15.18 -16.59 -3.52
C PHE A 89 -15.36 -15.38 -4.43
N PHE A 90 -16.29 -14.47 -4.14
CA PHE A 90 -16.46 -13.25 -4.95
C PHE A 90 -15.22 -12.34 -4.90
N ILE A 91 -14.63 -12.12 -3.72
CA ILE A 91 -13.46 -11.25 -3.56
C ILE A 91 -12.25 -11.80 -4.32
N VAL A 92 -12.09 -13.12 -4.40
CA VAL A 92 -10.96 -13.75 -5.11
C VAL A 92 -11.26 -13.92 -6.60
N LEU A 93 -12.45 -14.42 -6.95
CA LEU A 93 -12.79 -14.73 -8.34
C LEU A 93 -12.98 -13.47 -9.18
N LEU A 94 -13.79 -12.50 -8.72
CA LEU A 94 -14.16 -11.34 -9.54
C LEU A 94 -12.92 -10.59 -10.05
N PRO A 95 -11.90 -10.28 -9.22
CA PRO A 95 -10.75 -9.57 -9.72
C PRO A 95 -9.88 -10.40 -10.67
N ASN A 96 -9.79 -11.71 -10.46
CA ASN A 96 -9.03 -12.58 -11.36
C ASN A 96 -9.70 -12.66 -12.74
N VAL A 97 -11.03 -12.80 -12.78
CA VAL A 97 -11.81 -12.79 -14.03
C VAL A 97 -11.74 -11.42 -14.71
N SER A 98 -11.75 -10.34 -13.93
CA SER A 98 -11.72 -8.96 -14.47
C SER A 98 -10.48 -8.70 -15.33
N ALA A 99 -9.32 -9.26 -14.99
CA ALA A 99 -8.10 -9.11 -15.77
C ALA A 99 -8.20 -9.75 -17.16
N TYR A 100 -8.85 -10.91 -17.25
CA TYR A 100 -9.07 -11.58 -18.54
C TYR A 100 -10.13 -10.84 -19.39
N LEU A 101 -11.21 -10.37 -18.75
CA LEU A 101 -12.23 -9.56 -19.43
C LEU A 101 -11.65 -8.25 -19.96
N GLU A 102 -10.85 -7.55 -19.17
CA GLU A 102 -10.17 -6.34 -19.59
C GLU A 102 -9.22 -6.59 -20.76
N SER A 103 -8.42 -7.66 -20.70
CA SER A 103 -7.56 -8.02 -21.84
C SER A 103 -8.35 -8.31 -23.11
N LEU A 104 -9.56 -8.86 -23.00
CA LEU A 104 -10.43 -9.15 -24.14
C LEU A 104 -10.99 -7.83 -24.71
N ILE A 105 -11.55 -6.97 -23.86
CA ILE A 105 -12.09 -5.66 -24.26
C ILE A 105 -11.01 -4.81 -24.93
N ASN A 106 -9.81 -4.75 -24.34
CA ASN A 106 -8.69 -3.99 -24.89
C ASN A 106 -8.24 -4.49 -26.27
N LYS A 107 -8.29 -5.81 -26.50
CA LYS A 107 -7.97 -6.39 -27.81
C LYS A 107 -9.07 -6.14 -28.84
N THR A 108 -10.33 -6.29 -28.46
CA THR A 108 -11.48 -6.18 -29.38
C THR A 108 -11.76 -4.74 -29.79
N PHE A 109 -11.71 -3.80 -28.84
CA PHE A 109 -12.03 -2.38 -29.08
C PHE A 109 -10.79 -1.52 -29.27
N GLY A 110 -9.59 -2.12 -29.22
CA GLY A 110 -8.34 -1.40 -29.34
C GLY A 110 -8.11 -0.37 -28.22
N LEU A 111 -8.73 -0.55 -27.05
CA LEU A 111 -8.66 0.35 -25.89
C LEU A 111 -7.53 -0.05 -24.93
N ASN A 112 -7.22 0.78 -23.93
CA ASN A 112 -6.23 0.49 -22.89
C ASN A 112 -6.81 0.72 -21.48
N PHE A 113 -7.93 0.07 -21.16
CA PHE A 113 -8.44 0.02 -19.80
C PHE A 113 -7.46 -0.71 -18.88
N ARG A 114 -7.26 -0.19 -17.67
CA ARG A 114 -6.41 -0.84 -16.64
C ARG A 114 -7.08 -0.96 -15.27
N MET A 115 -8.40 -1.01 -15.23
CA MET A 115 -9.14 -1.14 -13.98
C MET A 115 -8.84 -2.48 -13.24
N ALA A 116 -8.44 -3.53 -13.94
CA ALA A 116 -8.21 -4.86 -13.38
C ALA A 116 -7.13 -4.87 -12.28
N PHE A 117 -6.05 -4.08 -12.39
CA PHE A 117 -5.04 -4.04 -11.32
C PHE A 117 -5.62 -3.45 -10.02
N GLN A 118 -6.59 -2.54 -10.13
CA GLN A 118 -7.28 -1.94 -8.98
C GLN A 118 -8.15 -3.00 -8.29
N LEU A 119 -8.89 -3.79 -9.08
CA LEU A 119 -9.67 -4.90 -8.57
C LEU A 119 -8.77 -5.97 -7.92
N ILE A 120 -7.62 -6.31 -8.54
CA ILE A 120 -6.65 -7.25 -7.95
C ILE A 120 -6.13 -6.71 -6.61
N ARG A 121 -5.91 -5.40 -6.49
CA ARG A 121 -5.53 -4.77 -5.21
C ARG A 121 -6.59 -4.94 -4.13
N ILE A 122 -7.88 -4.92 -4.48
CA ILE A 122 -9.00 -5.15 -3.57
C ILE A 122 -9.00 -6.57 -3.00
N GLN A 123 -8.41 -7.56 -3.68
CA GLN A 123 -8.30 -8.93 -3.15
C GLN A 123 -7.64 -8.96 -1.77
N LYS A 124 -6.79 -7.99 -1.40
CA LYS A 124 -6.24 -7.88 -0.04
C LYS A 124 -7.31 -7.86 1.06
N LEU A 125 -8.51 -7.37 0.76
CA LEU A 125 -9.66 -7.39 1.68
C LEU A 125 -10.15 -8.81 1.98
N ALA A 126 -9.75 -9.83 1.22
CA ALA A 126 -10.05 -11.23 1.53
C ALA A 126 -9.55 -11.64 2.92
N ILE A 127 -8.53 -10.96 3.47
CA ILE A 127 -8.04 -11.20 4.83
C ILE A 127 -9.10 -10.91 5.90
N LEU A 128 -10.09 -10.06 5.62
CA LEU A 128 -11.18 -9.75 6.55
C LEU A 128 -12.07 -10.97 6.82
N ILE A 129 -12.18 -11.89 5.85
CA ILE A 129 -13.03 -13.08 5.98
C ILE A 129 -12.51 -14.04 7.08
N PRO A 130 -11.21 -14.38 7.13
CA PRO A 130 -10.56 -14.97 8.30
C PRO A 130 -10.85 -14.26 9.62
N TYR A 131 -10.75 -12.93 9.69
CA TYR A 131 -11.00 -12.19 10.93
C TYR A 131 -12.44 -12.34 11.42
N PHE A 132 -13.42 -12.24 10.52
CA PHE A 132 -14.82 -12.50 10.88
C PHE A 132 -15.04 -13.95 11.33
N SER A 133 -14.32 -14.90 10.72
CA SER A 133 -14.40 -16.32 11.09
C SER A 133 -13.89 -16.58 12.50
N ILE A 134 -12.79 -15.93 12.90
CA ILE A 134 -12.29 -15.97 14.30
C ILE A 134 -13.37 -15.44 15.26
N GLY A 135 -13.98 -14.30 14.95
CA GLY A 135 -15.05 -13.73 15.77
C GLY A 135 -16.24 -14.67 15.93
N PHE A 136 -16.72 -15.25 14.84
CA PHE A 136 -17.83 -16.22 14.91
C PHE A 136 -17.46 -17.53 15.61
N LEU A 137 -16.21 -18.00 15.47
CA LEU A 137 -15.72 -19.16 16.21
C LEU A 137 -15.75 -18.91 17.71
N ILE A 138 -15.24 -17.75 18.15
CA ILE A 138 -15.27 -17.37 19.57
C ILE A 138 -16.70 -17.34 20.07
N LEU A 139 -17.62 -16.67 19.37
CA LEU A 139 -19.04 -16.63 19.75
C LEU A 139 -19.64 -18.04 19.86
N THR A 140 -19.37 -18.90 18.87
CA THR A 140 -19.89 -20.27 18.86
C THR A 140 -19.33 -21.09 20.03
N LEU A 141 -18.05 -20.93 20.37
CA LEU A 141 -17.42 -21.61 21.52
C LEU A 141 -18.00 -21.13 22.86
N LEU A 142 -18.28 -19.83 22.99
CA LEU A 142 -18.89 -19.25 24.19
C LEU A 142 -20.33 -19.71 24.39
N GLU A 143 -21.09 -19.88 23.31
CA GLU A 143 -22.44 -20.45 23.34
C GLU A 143 -22.42 -21.93 23.73
N MET A 144 -21.38 -22.69 23.32
CA MET A 144 -21.25 -24.12 23.61
C MET A 144 -20.90 -24.44 25.04
N LYS A 145 -20.08 -23.61 25.69
CA LYS A 145 -19.53 -23.90 27.02
C LYS A 145 -19.81 -22.74 27.98
N PRO A 146 -20.78 -22.86 28.91
CA PRO A 146 -21.10 -21.79 29.84
C PRO A 146 -19.94 -21.44 30.78
N ILE A 147 -19.09 -22.41 31.10
CA ILE A 147 -17.82 -22.20 31.85
C ILE A 147 -16.89 -21.28 31.06
N LEU A 148 -16.74 -21.51 29.76
CA LEU A 148 -15.90 -20.67 28.90
C LEU A 148 -16.48 -19.26 28.79
N LYS A 149 -17.81 -19.10 28.73
CA LYS A 149 -18.48 -17.80 28.76
C LYS A 149 -18.18 -17.02 30.04
N ARG A 150 -18.14 -17.69 31.19
CA ARG A 150 -17.78 -17.10 32.49
C ARG A 150 -16.30 -16.75 32.57
N MET A 151 -15.43 -17.58 31.98
CA MET A 151 -13.97 -17.39 31.97
C MET A 151 -13.48 -16.44 30.89
N PHE A 152 -14.25 -16.18 29.84
CA PHE A 152 -13.89 -15.31 28.72
C PHE A 152 -13.41 -13.91 29.12
N PRO A 153 -14.08 -13.17 30.03
CA PRO A 153 -13.56 -11.87 30.47
C PRO A 153 -12.18 -11.99 31.15
N PHE A 154 -11.93 -13.08 31.88
CA PHE A 154 -10.61 -13.33 32.48
C PHE A 154 -9.56 -13.70 31.43
N LEU A 155 -9.90 -14.54 30.45
CA LEU A 155 -9.02 -14.88 29.34
C LEU A 155 -8.68 -13.65 28.49
N LEU A 156 -9.68 -12.82 28.19
CA LEU A 156 -9.51 -11.58 27.45
C LEU A 156 -8.68 -10.58 28.26
N GLY A 157 -8.96 -10.42 29.56
CA GLY A 157 -8.17 -9.58 30.46
C GLY A 157 -6.72 -10.03 30.55
N THR A 158 -6.49 -11.34 30.68
CA THR A 158 -5.13 -11.92 30.69
C THR A 158 -4.43 -11.71 29.35
N TYR A 159 -5.13 -11.92 28.23
CA TYR A 159 -4.60 -11.65 26.90
C TYR A 159 -4.24 -10.18 26.71
N ILE A 160 -5.09 -9.25 27.16
CA ILE A 160 -4.80 -7.82 27.15
C ILE A 160 -3.56 -7.54 28.00
N LEU A 161 -3.48 -8.05 29.23
CA LEU A 161 -2.31 -7.86 30.10
C LEU A 161 -1.01 -8.39 29.46
N VAL A 162 -1.06 -9.57 28.84
CA VAL A 162 0.08 -10.13 28.10
C VAL A 162 0.40 -9.29 26.86
N ALA A 163 -0.60 -8.78 26.14
CA ALA A 163 -0.41 -7.89 25.01
C ALA A 163 0.21 -6.54 25.42
N LEU A 164 -0.19 -5.98 26.55
CA LEU A 164 0.43 -4.79 27.16
C LEU A 164 1.89 -5.07 27.52
N ALA A 165 2.15 -6.23 28.14
CA ALA A 165 3.49 -6.67 28.53
C ALA A 165 4.35 -7.17 27.34
N SER A 166 3.75 -7.40 26.16
CA SER A 166 4.46 -7.91 24.97
C SER A 166 5.52 -6.94 24.43
N SER A 167 5.42 -5.66 24.81
CA SER A 167 6.43 -4.63 24.56
C SER A 167 7.71 -4.79 25.40
N SER A 168 7.74 -5.70 26.37
CA SER A 168 8.92 -6.01 27.19
C SER A 168 9.91 -6.93 26.46
N TYR A 169 11.20 -6.77 26.77
CA TYR A 169 12.32 -7.49 26.13
C TYR A 169 12.24 -9.03 26.27
N VAL A 170 11.57 -9.52 27.32
CA VAL A 170 11.47 -10.95 27.62
C VAL A 170 10.41 -11.64 26.75
N ILE A 171 9.28 -10.97 26.50
CA ILE A 171 8.15 -11.50 25.72
C ILE A 171 8.34 -11.23 24.23
N SER A 172 9.14 -10.22 23.86
CA SER A 172 9.38 -9.82 22.47
C SER A 172 10.03 -10.87 21.58
N ASN A 173 10.71 -11.86 22.16
CA ASN A 173 11.41 -12.92 21.43
C ASN A 173 10.58 -14.20 21.23
N VAL A 174 9.36 -14.26 21.78
CA VAL A 174 8.48 -15.41 21.60
C VAL A 174 7.73 -15.28 20.26
N PRO A 175 7.82 -16.25 19.33
CA PRO A 175 7.31 -16.12 17.97
C PRO A 175 5.80 -15.84 17.88
N PHE A 176 5.01 -16.29 18.85
CA PHE A 176 3.56 -16.05 18.93
C PHE A 176 3.18 -14.65 19.45
N PHE A 177 4.06 -13.99 20.20
CA PHE A 177 3.87 -12.63 20.75
C PHE A 177 4.74 -11.58 20.04
N SER A 178 5.28 -11.95 18.87
CA SER A 178 6.16 -11.10 18.08
C SER A 178 5.40 -9.96 17.37
N ASP A 179 6.17 -9.09 16.71
CA ASP A 179 5.72 -7.84 16.09
C ASP A 179 4.51 -8.00 15.14
N ASP A 180 4.39 -9.16 14.49
CA ASP A 180 3.38 -9.42 13.44
C ASP A 180 1.97 -9.78 13.97
N ILE A 181 1.82 -10.24 15.22
CA ILE A 181 0.52 -10.77 15.74
C ILE A 181 -0.03 -9.95 16.91
N THR A 182 0.80 -9.55 17.87
CA THR A 182 0.32 -8.94 19.13
C THR A 182 0.77 -7.49 19.29
N LYS A 183 2.04 -7.18 19.06
CA LYS A 183 2.57 -5.82 19.25
C LYS A 183 2.09 -4.81 18.20
N GLY A 184 1.70 -5.27 17.01
CA GLY A 184 1.12 -4.40 15.97
C GLY A 184 -0.31 -3.92 16.27
N ILE A 185 -1.00 -4.53 17.24
CA ILE A 185 -2.41 -4.23 17.55
C ILE A 185 -2.53 -3.15 18.63
N PHE A 186 -1.62 -3.13 19.61
CA PHE A 186 -1.66 -2.17 20.71
C PHE A 186 -0.55 -1.13 20.60
N PRO A 187 -0.86 0.17 20.79
CA PRO A 187 0.16 1.21 20.85
C PRO A 187 1.16 0.90 21.96
N ASN A 188 2.44 1.17 21.72
CA ASN A 188 3.46 1.01 22.75
C ASN A 188 3.15 1.95 23.92
N PHE A 189 2.66 1.41 25.05
CA PHE A 189 2.21 2.19 26.20
C PHE A 189 3.31 3.05 26.82
N LYS A 190 4.59 2.70 26.61
CA LYS A 190 5.71 3.58 26.99
C LYS A 190 5.58 4.96 26.34
N GLY A 191 5.15 5.04 25.07
CA GLY A 191 4.96 6.31 24.36
C GLY A 191 3.65 7.05 24.67
N ILE A 192 2.71 6.44 25.39
CA ILE A 192 1.45 7.10 25.78
C ILE A 192 1.65 7.97 27.04
N PHE A 193 2.42 7.46 28.02
CA PHE A 193 2.68 8.17 29.28
C PHE A 193 3.90 9.09 29.22
N LEU A 194 4.93 8.71 28.48
CA LEU A 194 5.99 9.64 28.07
C LEU A 194 5.43 10.38 26.85
N GLY A 195 4.71 11.49 27.08
CA GLY A 195 4.15 12.32 26.01
C GLY A 195 5.16 12.39 24.87
N THR A 196 4.76 11.89 23.69
CA THR A 196 5.70 11.64 22.61
C THR A 196 6.43 12.94 22.28
N THR A 197 7.68 13.08 22.72
CA THR A 197 8.63 13.88 21.97
C THR A 197 8.72 13.13 20.65
N PHE A 198 7.88 13.51 19.69
CA PHE A 198 7.93 12.99 18.33
C PHE A 198 9.37 13.15 17.90
N GLN A 199 10.12 12.04 17.91
CA GLN A 199 11.51 12.05 17.51
C GLN A 199 11.45 12.27 16.02
N LYS A 200 11.63 13.55 15.63
CA LYS A 200 11.60 13.93 14.23
C LYS A 200 12.63 13.10 13.51
N THR A 201 12.19 12.39 12.48
CA THR A 201 13.11 11.61 11.66
C THR A 201 14.08 12.56 10.96
N ASP A 202 15.23 12.06 10.49
CA ASP A 202 16.16 12.85 9.67
C ASP A 202 15.45 13.57 8.51
N PHE A 203 14.44 12.90 7.94
CA PHE A 203 13.63 13.44 6.85
C PHE A 203 12.72 14.59 7.30
N ASP A 204 12.11 14.50 8.48
CA ASP A 204 11.28 15.57 9.03
C ASP A 204 12.13 16.79 9.36
N LEU A 205 13.28 16.58 9.99
CA LEU A 205 14.25 17.64 10.29
C LEU A 205 14.77 18.32 9.02
N MET A 206 15.08 17.54 7.98
CA MET A 206 15.50 18.08 6.68
C MET A 206 14.36 18.81 5.96
N SER A 207 13.13 18.29 6.03
CA SER A 207 11.96 18.94 5.43
C SER A 207 11.66 20.28 6.08
N ASP A 208 11.72 20.35 7.42
CA ASP A 208 11.58 21.59 8.19
C ASP A 208 12.69 22.59 7.84
N TYR A 209 13.93 22.12 7.71
CA TYR A 209 15.05 22.97 7.29
C TYR A 209 14.82 23.55 5.90
N ILE A 210 14.44 22.71 4.93
CA ILE A 210 14.14 23.13 3.55
C ILE A 210 13.02 24.18 3.54
N GLN A 211 11.94 23.94 4.29
CA GLN A 211 10.80 24.84 4.32
C GLN A 211 11.17 26.24 4.84
N LYS A 212 12.12 26.35 5.77
CA LYS A 212 12.55 27.61 6.37
C LYS A 212 13.66 28.32 5.60
N ASN A 213 14.57 27.56 4.96
CA ASN A 213 15.83 28.09 4.42
C ASN A 213 15.90 28.14 2.89
N THR A 214 14.83 27.75 2.18
CA THR A 214 14.79 27.81 0.71
C THR A 214 13.61 28.64 0.21
N PRO A 215 13.70 29.32 -0.95
CA PRO A 215 12.58 30.07 -1.51
C PRO A 215 11.37 29.16 -1.82
N PRO A 216 10.12 29.64 -1.68
CA PRO A 216 8.93 28.85 -2.02
C PRO A 216 8.90 28.33 -3.46
N GLU A 217 9.41 29.13 -4.40
CA GLU A 217 9.46 28.82 -5.84
C GLU A 217 10.56 27.81 -6.21
N SER A 218 11.40 27.41 -5.26
CA SER A 218 12.51 26.51 -5.55
C SER A 218 12.05 25.10 -5.88
N ILE A 219 12.68 24.53 -6.90
CA ILE A 219 12.34 23.24 -7.48
C ILE A 219 13.35 22.19 -7.00
N PHE A 220 12.86 21.10 -6.44
CA PHE A 220 13.69 20.04 -5.86
C PHE A 220 13.71 18.78 -6.70
N PHE A 221 14.86 18.13 -6.78
CA PHE A 221 14.97 16.74 -7.20
C PHE A 221 15.13 15.86 -5.95
N GLY A 222 14.18 14.96 -5.71
CA GLY A 222 14.18 14.12 -4.51
C GLY A 222 12.97 13.20 -4.40
N ASN A 223 12.73 12.70 -3.18
CA ASN A 223 11.55 11.87 -2.90
C ASN A 223 10.27 12.73 -3.01
N TYR A 224 9.22 12.18 -3.65
CA TYR A 224 7.91 12.82 -3.78
C TYR A 224 7.29 13.25 -2.44
N MET A 225 7.61 12.56 -1.34
CA MET A 225 7.16 12.92 0.01
C MET A 225 7.61 14.32 0.46
N LEU A 226 8.69 14.85 -0.15
CA LEU A 226 9.20 16.19 0.15
C LEU A 226 8.17 17.27 -0.20
N ARG A 227 7.36 17.05 -1.23
CA ARG A 227 6.31 17.99 -1.65
C ARG A 227 5.32 18.26 -0.52
N SER A 228 4.83 17.20 0.11
CA SER A 228 3.90 17.31 1.23
C SER A 228 4.58 17.79 2.51
N ALA A 229 5.82 17.35 2.77
CA ALA A 229 6.51 17.64 4.03
C ALA A 229 7.08 19.07 4.06
N ALA A 230 7.84 19.47 3.04
CA ALA A 230 8.52 20.77 2.99
C ALA A 230 7.72 21.85 2.25
N LYS A 231 6.58 21.50 1.63
CA LYS A 231 5.77 22.41 0.79
C LYS A 231 6.61 23.05 -0.33
N ARG A 232 7.33 22.23 -1.08
CA ARG A 232 8.16 22.63 -2.23
C ARG A 232 7.82 21.81 -3.46
N SER A 233 8.07 22.38 -4.64
CA SER A 233 7.88 21.69 -5.91
C SER A 233 8.94 20.60 -6.08
N VAL A 234 8.53 19.40 -6.52
CA VAL A 234 9.43 18.26 -6.73
C VAL A 234 9.34 17.79 -8.17
N VAL A 235 10.48 17.73 -8.85
CA VAL A 235 10.61 17.21 -10.21
C VAL A 235 10.41 15.70 -10.20
N LEU A 236 9.82 15.16 -11.28
CA LEU A 236 9.46 13.75 -11.42
C LEU A 236 8.33 13.27 -10.49
N ASP A 237 7.54 14.19 -9.95
CA ASP A 237 6.26 13.88 -9.28
C ASP A 237 5.05 13.89 -10.25
N ASN A 238 5.28 14.18 -11.53
CA ASN A 238 4.23 14.35 -12.56
C ASN A 238 3.52 13.05 -12.96
N LYS A 239 3.95 11.91 -12.40
CA LYS A 239 3.45 10.57 -12.67
C LYS A 239 1.97 10.35 -12.27
N GLY A 240 1.35 11.27 -11.53
CA GLY A 240 -0.03 11.15 -11.02
C GLY A 240 -0.16 10.15 -9.86
N ALA A 241 -1.31 10.08 -9.18
CA ALA A 241 -1.53 9.14 -8.07
C ALA A 241 -1.54 7.68 -8.56
N SER A 242 -1.02 6.74 -7.76
CA SER A 242 -0.97 5.30 -8.13
C SER A 242 -2.33 4.62 -8.28
N ILE A 243 -3.42 5.34 -7.99
CA ILE A 243 -4.82 4.92 -8.19
C ILE A 243 -5.38 5.44 -9.53
N LEU A 244 -4.80 6.51 -10.10
CA LEU A 244 -5.31 7.22 -11.27
C LEU A 244 -4.27 7.32 -12.39
N ILE A 245 -3.39 6.32 -12.51
CA ILE A 245 -2.34 6.31 -13.53
C ILE A 245 -2.94 6.36 -14.96
N GLU A 246 -4.13 5.79 -15.13
CA GLU A 246 -4.93 5.84 -16.36
C GLU A 246 -5.41 7.26 -16.73
N GLY A 247 -5.50 8.18 -15.76
CA GLY A 247 -5.91 9.57 -16.00
C GLY A 247 -4.77 10.49 -16.42
N ASN A 248 -3.51 10.01 -16.45
CA ASN A 248 -2.37 10.79 -16.94
C ASN A 248 -1.28 9.91 -17.59
N PRO A 249 -1.58 9.25 -18.73
CA PRO A 249 -0.65 8.35 -19.39
C PRO A 249 0.62 9.07 -19.88
N LYS A 250 0.48 10.29 -20.43
CA LYS A 250 1.60 11.12 -20.89
C LYS A 250 2.54 11.52 -19.74
N GLY A 251 2.00 11.88 -18.58
CA GLY A 251 2.79 12.18 -17.37
C GLY A 251 3.55 10.97 -16.83
N LEU A 252 3.00 9.76 -16.98
CA LEU A 252 3.70 8.53 -16.61
C LEU A 252 4.86 8.21 -17.57
N ILE A 253 4.64 8.35 -18.88
CA ILE A 253 5.67 8.08 -19.90
C ILE A 253 6.84 9.07 -19.74
N THR A 254 6.54 10.37 -19.63
CA THR A 254 7.57 11.41 -19.43
C THR A 254 8.36 11.16 -18.15
N TRP A 255 7.69 10.85 -17.04
CA TRP A 255 8.35 10.43 -15.80
C TRP A 255 9.33 9.27 -16.00
N PHE A 256 8.90 8.22 -16.71
CA PHE A 256 9.72 7.05 -16.97
C PHE A 256 10.94 7.36 -17.85
N GLN A 257 10.74 8.15 -18.90
CA GLN A 257 11.82 8.60 -19.79
C GLN A 257 12.86 9.40 -19.03
N HIS A 258 12.45 10.42 -18.27
CA HIS A 258 13.37 11.21 -17.44
C HIS A 258 14.14 10.34 -16.44
N LYS A 259 13.47 9.37 -15.82
CA LYS A 259 14.11 8.41 -14.90
C LYS A 259 15.13 7.52 -15.59
N LYS A 260 14.86 7.07 -16.82
CA LYS A 260 15.77 6.25 -17.63
C LYS A 260 17.02 7.06 -18.01
N VAL A 261 16.84 8.29 -18.49
CA VAL A 261 17.92 9.22 -18.82
C VAL A 261 18.80 9.49 -17.58
N LEU A 262 18.21 9.87 -16.45
CA LEU A 262 18.95 10.12 -15.20
C LEU A 262 19.68 8.90 -14.65
N LYS A 263 19.26 7.68 -14.98
CA LYS A 263 19.96 6.46 -14.58
C LYS A 263 21.20 6.21 -15.44
N GLN A 264 21.13 6.55 -16.73
CA GLN A 264 22.17 6.28 -17.73
C GLN A 264 23.27 7.35 -17.73
N LEU A 265 22.93 8.61 -17.46
CA LEU A 265 23.89 9.72 -17.52
C LEU A 265 24.99 9.58 -16.44
N PRO A 266 26.24 10.02 -16.71
CA PRO A 266 27.26 10.26 -15.70
C PRO A 266 26.86 11.36 -14.71
N ALA A 267 27.50 11.40 -13.54
CA ALA A 267 27.08 12.26 -12.44
C ALA A 267 27.06 13.77 -12.78
N MET A 268 28.05 14.25 -13.55
CA MET A 268 28.11 15.64 -14.04
C MET A 268 27.00 15.97 -15.05
N GLU A 269 26.74 15.07 -15.98
CA GLU A 269 25.68 15.25 -16.98
C GLU A 269 24.28 15.20 -16.35
N LYS A 270 24.10 14.42 -15.28
CA LYS A 270 22.86 14.45 -14.48
C LYS A 270 22.58 15.83 -13.92
N VAL A 271 23.60 16.53 -13.41
CA VAL A 271 23.43 17.88 -12.87
C VAL A 271 23.03 18.86 -13.97
N LYS A 272 23.67 18.79 -15.14
CA LYS A 272 23.28 19.62 -16.29
C LYS A 272 21.83 19.37 -16.70
N TYR A 273 21.44 18.10 -16.81
CA TYR A 273 20.07 17.71 -17.14
C TYR A 273 19.05 18.20 -16.10
N LEU A 274 19.36 18.07 -14.81
CA LEU A 274 18.49 18.58 -13.74
C LEU A 274 18.38 20.12 -13.78
N LYS A 275 19.47 20.82 -14.12
CA LYS A 275 19.47 22.28 -14.32
C LYS A 275 18.59 22.70 -15.51
N GLU A 276 18.64 21.96 -16.61
CA GLU A 276 17.75 22.17 -17.77
C GLU A 276 16.28 21.96 -17.40
N MET A 277 15.99 21.08 -16.43
CA MET A 277 14.64 20.90 -15.86
C MET A 277 14.25 21.96 -14.82
N GLY A 278 15.08 22.99 -14.59
CA GLY A 278 14.84 24.07 -13.63
C GLY A 278 15.05 23.68 -12.16
N VAL A 279 15.70 22.55 -11.88
CA VAL A 279 15.98 22.13 -10.49
C VAL A 279 16.94 23.10 -9.84
N SER A 280 16.59 23.58 -8.65
CA SER A 280 17.44 24.44 -7.81
C SER A 280 18.17 23.65 -6.72
N TYR A 281 17.57 22.57 -6.22
CA TYR A 281 18.11 21.78 -5.11
C TYR A 281 17.98 20.26 -5.34
N ILE A 282 18.97 19.49 -4.89
CA ILE A 282 18.97 18.03 -4.92
C ILE A 282 18.98 17.49 -3.50
N LEU A 283 18.02 16.61 -3.18
CA LEU A 283 17.95 15.89 -1.90
C LEU A 283 18.18 14.39 -2.15
N THR A 284 19.23 13.83 -1.57
CA THR A 284 19.55 12.40 -1.72
C THR A 284 20.07 11.78 -0.43
N LYS A 285 19.93 10.46 -0.30
CA LYS A 285 20.55 9.65 0.77
C LYS A 285 21.95 9.13 0.40
N GLY A 286 22.32 9.18 -0.88
CA GLY A 286 23.54 8.57 -1.40
C GLY A 286 24.60 9.60 -1.80
N ASN A 287 25.84 9.11 -1.98
CA ASN A 287 26.98 9.91 -2.44
C ASN A 287 27.01 10.12 -3.97
N GLY A 288 25.89 9.88 -4.68
CA GLY A 288 25.83 10.01 -6.14
C GLY A 288 26.08 11.42 -6.68
N PHE A 289 26.09 12.42 -5.80
CA PHE A 289 26.41 13.81 -6.11
C PHE A 289 27.56 14.36 -5.23
N ALA A 290 28.44 13.49 -4.73
CA ALA A 290 29.52 13.88 -3.80
C ALA A 290 30.55 14.86 -4.37
N PHE A 291 30.54 15.11 -5.68
CA PHE A 291 31.34 16.17 -6.32
C PHE A 291 30.79 17.58 -6.09
N LEU A 292 29.56 17.70 -5.59
CA LEU A 292 28.99 18.96 -5.13
C LEU A 292 29.17 19.06 -3.61
N ASN A 293 29.45 20.27 -3.11
CA ASN A 293 29.47 20.51 -1.67
C ASN A 293 28.04 20.55 -1.13
N PRO A 294 27.69 19.74 -0.11
CA PRO A 294 26.35 19.76 0.47
C PRO A 294 26.11 21.07 1.22
N THR A 295 24.98 21.71 0.95
CA THR A 295 24.50 22.90 1.69
C THR A 295 24.08 22.52 3.11
N LYS A 296 23.51 21.33 3.29
CA LYS A 296 23.13 20.79 4.60
C LYS A 296 23.16 19.27 4.61
N GLU A 297 23.64 18.71 5.72
CA GLU A 297 23.60 17.27 6.01
C GLU A 297 22.85 17.05 7.32
N ILE A 298 21.88 16.13 7.32
CA ILE A 298 21.13 15.69 8.50
C ILE A 298 21.03 14.18 8.45
N GLY A 299 21.77 13.50 9.33
CA GLY A 299 21.87 12.06 9.37
C GLY A 299 22.27 11.49 8.01
N THR A 300 21.39 10.68 7.40
CA THR A 300 21.66 10.08 6.08
C THR A 300 21.33 10.97 4.89
N LEU A 301 20.72 12.14 5.09
CA LEU A 301 20.24 13.00 4.02
C LEU A 301 21.19 14.16 3.74
N LYS A 302 21.52 14.35 2.47
CA LYS A 302 22.35 15.44 1.97
C LYS A 302 21.55 16.31 1.00
N LEU A 303 21.54 17.61 1.26
CA LEU A 303 20.96 18.64 0.42
C LEU A 303 22.08 19.35 -0.34
N TYR A 304 21.98 19.40 -1.66
CA TYR A 304 22.92 20.12 -2.53
C TYR A 304 22.17 21.23 -3.26
N ALA A 305 22.73 22.43 -3.27
CA ALA A 305 22.28 23.50 -4.15
C ALA A 305 22.94 23.33 -5.52
N LEU A 306 22.18 23.52 -6.60
CA LEU A 306 22.73 23.57 -7.94
C LEU A 306 23.21 24.99 -8.25
N PRO A 307 24.43 25.18 -8.77
CA PRO A 307 24.94 26.47 -9.21
C PRO A 307 24.29 26.96 -10.50
#